data_AF-A0A9Q4KVA7-F1
#
_entry.id   AF-A0A9Q4KVA7-F1
#
_cell.length_a   1.000
_cell.length_b   1.000
_cell.length_c   1.000
_cell.angle_alpha   90.00
_cell.angle_beta   90.00
_cell.angle_gamma   90.00
#
_symmetry.space_group_name_H-M   'P 1'
#
loop_
_entity.id
_entity.type
_entity.pdbx_description
1 polymer ?
#
loop_
_entity_poly.entity_id
_entity_poly.type
_entity_poly.pdbx_seq_one_letter_code
_entity_poly.pdbx_strand_id
1 'polypeptide(L)'
;MSSMHQSPNPDTEPDTKPVAEPASVTILISPRTQERLDFLKESSDESYDSVIARLTDRAIDDEPLSEETLKTIEKSLAELRKGIFYTHEEIVQKLIERTEGCEPEEK
;
A
#
# COMPACT_ATOMS: atom_id res chain seq x y z
N MET A 1 -11.76 -45.78 -39.02
CA MET A 1 -12.36 -44.59 -38.37
C MET A 1 -11.78 -44.50 -36.97
N SER A 2 -10.64 -43.82 -36.81
CA SER A 2 -10.00 -43.66 -35.51
C SER A 2 -10.09 -42.21 -35.08
N SER A 3 -10.58 -42.05 -33.85
CA SER A 3 -10.99 -40.81 -33.21
C SER A 3 -9.82 -39.84 -33.02
N MET A 4 -9.97 -38.63 -33.54
CA MET A 4 -9.20 -37.46 -33.12
C MET A 4 -9.60 -37.11 -31.68
N HIS A 5 -8.66 -37.22 -30.74
CA HIS A 5 -8.72 -36.54 -29.44
C HIS A 5 -7.57 -35.55 -29.42
N GLN A 6 -7.86 -34.27 -29.68
CA GLN A 6 -6.94 -33.19 -29.38
C GLN A 6 -7.28 -32.74 -27.95
N SER A 7 -6.39 -33.00 -26.99
CA SER A 7 -6.46 -32.45 -25.65
C SER A 7 -6.35 -30.92 -25.70
N PRO A 8 -7.06 -30.17 -24.84
CA PRO A 8 -6.89 -28.72 -24.77
C PRO A 8 -5.58 -28.36 -24.06
N ASN A 9 -4.90 -27.32 -24.56
CA ASN A 9 -3.68 -26.78 -23.96
C ASN A 9 -3.99 -26.20 -22.56
N PRO A 10 -3.25 -26.58 -21.50
CA PRO A 10 -3.48 -26.10 -20.16
C PRO A 10 -2.51 -24.97 -19.81
N ASP A 11 -2.49 -23.89 -20.58
CA ASP A 11 -1.76 -22.66 -20.21
C ASP A 11 -2.51 -21.45 -20.80
N THR A 12 -3.69 -21.18 -20.25
CA THR A 12 -4.22 -19.81 -20.27
C THR A 12 -3.91 -19.25 -18.89
N GLU A 13 -2.84 -18.46 -18.78
CA GLU A 13 -2.63 -17.58 -17.64
C GLU A 13 -3.88 -16.72 -17.45
N PRO A 14 -4.59 -16.77 -16.31
CA PRO A 14 -5.67 -15.86 -16.02
C PRO A 14 -5.17 -14.86 -14.99
N ASP A 15 -4.24 -13.99 -15.37
CA ASP A 15 -3.80 -12.89 -14.49
C ASP A 15 -3.65 -11.55 -15.22
N THR A 16 -4.46 -11.33 -16.24
CA THR A 16 -4.91 -9.97 -16.52
C THR A 16 -6.04 -9.66 -15.55
N LYS A 17 -5.73 -8.92 -14.47
CA LYS A 17 -6.75 -8.09 -13.80
C LYS A 17 -7.59 -7.46 -14.92
N PRO A 18 -8.93 -7.53 -14.87
CA PRO A 18 -9.74 -6.90 -15.91
C PRO A 18 -9.34 -5.42 -15.91
N VAL A 19 -8.69 -4.99 -16.98
CA VAL A 19 -8.58 -3.56 -17.27
C VAL A 19 -10.02 -3.16 -17.53
N ALA A 20 -10.68 -2.66 -16.48
CA ALA A 20 -12.05 -2.18 -16.58
C ALA A 20 -12.05 -1.12 -17.68
N GLU A 21 -12.76 -1.41 -18.78
CA GLU A 21 -12.99 -0.39 -19.79
C GLU A 21 -13.66 0.81 -19.13
N PRO A 22 -13.30 2.06 -19.51
CA PRO A 22 -13.82 3.24 -18.84
C PRO A 22 -15.33 3.32 -19.08
N ALA A 23 -16.11 2.98 -18.06
CA ALA A 23 -17.55 3.14 -18.06
C ALA A 23 -17.89 4.59 -17.68
N SER A 24 -18.69 5.28 -18.49
CA SER A 24 -19.23 6.57 -18.12
C SER A 24 -20.55 6.40 -17.37
N VAL A 25 -20.62 6.97 -16.17
CA VAL A 25 -21.82 6.94 -15.33
C VAL A 25 -22.21 8.38 -15.00
N THR A 26 -23.50 8.70 -15.12
CA THR A 26 -24.01 10.00 -14.67
C THR A 26 -24.35 9.90 -13.19
N ILE A 27 -23.68 10.72 -12.37
CA ILE A 27 -23.98 10.86 -10.95
C ILE A 27 -24.57 12.24 -10.67
N LEU A 28 -25.54 12.31 -9.76
CA LEU A 28 -26.11 13.57 -9.29
C LEU A 28 -25.42 13.96 -7.98
N ILE A 29 -24.86 15.16 -7.94
CA ILE A 29 -24.21 15.73 -6.76
C ILE A 29 -24.85 17.05 -6.37
N SER A 30 -24.76 17.42 -5.10
CA SER A 30 -25.24 18.73 -4.65
C SER A 30 -24.32 19.86 -5.16
N PRO A 31 -24.84 21.10 -5.35
CA PRO A 31 -24.00 22.25 -5.72
C PRO A 31 -22.83 22.46 -4.77
N ARG A 32 -23.07 22.29 -3.45
CA ARG A 32 -22.02 22.35 -2.43
C ARG A 32 -20.93 21.29 -2.62
N THR A 33 -21.29 20.08 -3.08
CA THR A 33 -20.31 19.03 -3.37
C THR A 33 -19.48 19.40 -4.59
N GLN A 34 -20.12 19.95 -5.63
CA GLN A 34 -19.43 20.43 -6.83
C GLN A 34 -18.39 21.51 -6.49
N GLU A 35 -18.77 22.53 -5.71
CA GLU A 35 -17.85 23.58 -5.24
C GLU A 35 -16.66 23.03 -4.45
N ARG A 36 -16.89 22.00 -3.62
CA ARG A 36 -15.81 21.32 -2.88
C ARG A 36 -14.87 20.59 -3.82
N LEU A 37 -15.40 19.92 -4.84
CA LEU A 37 -14.56 19.25 -5.84
C LEU A 37 -13.74 20.28 -6.63
N ASP A 38 -14.31 21.44 -6.96
CA ASP A 38 -13.58 22.53 -7.62
C ASP A 38 -12.43 23.06 -6.76
N PHE A 39 -12.65 23.22 -5.45
CA PHE A 39 -11.58 23.62 -4.52
C PHE A 39 -10.49 22.54 -4.37
N LEU A 40 -10.85 21.27 -4.52
CA LEU A 40 -9.93 20.13 -4.34
C LEU A 40 -9.10 19.81 -5.59
N LYS A 41 -9.40 20.43 -6.74
CA LYS A 41 -8.61 20.30 -7.96
C LYS A 41 -7.19 20.82 -7.75
N GLU A 42 -6.21 20.07 -8.23
CA GLU A 42 -4.79 20.49 -8.22
C GLU A 42 -4.46 21.38 -9.42
N SER A 43 -5.25 21.28 -10.51
CA SER A 43 -5.13 22.15 -11.70
C SER A 43 -6.51 22.48 -12.29
N SER A 44 -6.62 23.58 -13.04
CA SER A 44 -7.88 23.99 -13.67
C SER A 44 -8.46 22.95 -14.61
N ASP A 45 -7.59 22.15 -15.24
CA ASP A 45 -7.93 21.21 -16.29
C ASP A 45 -8.20 19.80 -15.75
N GLU A 46 -8.05 19.59 -14.44
CA GLU A 46 -8.31 18.30 -13.81
C GLU A 46 -9.80 17.93 -13.93
N SER A 47 -10.08 16.70 -14.35
CA SER A 47 -11.44 16.16 -14.45
C SER A 47 -11.99 15.83 -13.06
N TYR A 48 -13.32 15.89 -12.88
CA TYR A 48 -13.92 15.46 -11.62
C TYR A 48 -13.68 13.98 -11.34
N ASP A 49 -13.58 13.14 -12.38
CA ASP A 49 -13.23 11.73 -12.25
C ASP A 49 -11.84 11.53 -11.63
N SER A 50 -10.82 12.27 -12.10
CA SER A 50 -9.47 12.27 -11.52
C SER A 50 -9.48 12.69 -10.05
N VAL A 51 -10.20 13.77 -9.74
CA VAL A 51 -10.33 14.24 -8.34
C VAL A 51 -10.98 13.16 -7.48
N ILE A 52 -12.08 12.58 -7.94
CA ILE A 52 -12.83 11.54 -7.19
C ILE A 52 -11.98 10.29 -7.00
N ALA A 53 -11.29 9.82 -8.05
CA ALA A 53 -10.40 8.67 -7.98
C ALA A 53 -9.29 8.88 -6.94
N ARG A 54 -8.55 9.99 -7.05
CA ARG A 54 -7.49 10.34 -6.09
C ARG A 54 -8.00 10.44 -4.65
N LEU A 55 -9.19 11.02 -4.44
CA LEU A 55 -9.80 11.11 -3.11
C LEU A 55 -10.22 9.74 -2.58
N THR A 56 -10.70 8.87 -3.46
CA THR A 56 -11.13 7.51 -3.12
C THR A 56 -9.92 6.65 -2.77
N ASP A 57 -8.85 6.71 -3.54
CA ASP A 57 -7.58 5.99 -3.27
C ASP A 57 -6.96 6.39 -1.92
N ARG A 58 -7.20 7.62 -1.46
CA ARG A 58 -6.74 8.08 -0.14
C ARG A 58 -7.69 7.70 1.01
N ALA A 59 -8.97 7.53 0.71
CA ALA A 59 -10.00 7.27 1.72
C ALA A 59 -10.21 5.77 1.95
N ILE A 60 -10.03 4.96 0.91
CA ILE A 60 -10.16 3.51 0.93
C ILE A 60 -8.74 2.94 0.95
N ASP A 61 -8.33 2.49 2.14
CA ASP A 61 -7.09 1.74 2.28
C ASP A 61 -7.41 0.25 2.07
N ASP A 62 -7.03 -0.26 0.90
CA ASP A 62 -7.23 -1.68 0.54
C ASP A 62 -6.28 -2.62 1.31
N GLU A 63 -5.21 -2.08 1.90
CA GLU A 63 -4.22 -2.83 2.67
C GLU A 63 -4.00 -2.18 4.05
N PRO A 64 -5.03 -2.18 4.91
CA PRO A 64 -4.91 -1.58 6.22
C PRO A 64 -3.88 -2.34 7.05
N LEU A 65 -3.08 -1.60 7.83
CA LEU A 65 -2.15 -2.20 8.77
C LEU A 65 -2.88 -3.13 9.74
N SER A 66 -2.28 -4.29 10.01
CA SER A 66 -2.81 -5.21 11.01
C SER A 66 -2.86 -4.55 12.40
N GLU A 67 -3.81 -4.98 13.24
CA GLU A 67 -3.92 -4.46 14.61
C GLU A 67 -2.63 -4.64 15.42
N GLU A 68 -1.88 -5.72 15.17
CA GLU A 68 -0.60 -5.97 15.83
C GLU A 68 0.46 -4.94 15.41
N THR A 69 0.54 -4.65 14.11
CA THR A 69 1.45 -3.64 13.57
C THR A 69 1.10 -2.26 14.14
N LEU A 70 -0.19 -1.90 14.17
CA LEU A 70 -0.65 -0.63 14.75
C LEU A 70 -0.27 -0.52 16.23
N LYS A 71 -0.53 -1.56 17.03
CA LYS A 71 -0.13 -1.59 18.46
C LYS A 71 1.37 -1.41 18.65
N THR A 72 2.18 -2.01 17.77
CA THR A 72 3.64 -1.90 17.83
C THR A 72 4.11 -0.47 17.53
N ILE A 73 3.47 0.19 16.56
CA ILE A 73 3.72 1.60 16.24
C ILE A 73 3.33 2.49 17.43
N GLU A 74 2.14 2.31 17.99
CA GLU A 74 1.66 3.09 19.15
C GLU A 74 2.56 2.94 20.37
N LYS A 75 3.01 1.71 20.65
CA LYS A 75 3.96 1.43 21.72
C LYS A 75 5.28 2.18 21.50
N SER A 76 5.85 2.07 20.30
CA SER A 76 7.09 2.76 19.94
C SER A 76 6.95 4.28 20.08
N LEU A 77 5.83 4.86 19.63
CA LEU A 77 5.55 6.29 19.80
C LEU A 77 5.43 6.70 21.28
N ALA A 78 4.82 5.85 22.11
CA ALA A 78 4.72 6.10 23.56
C ALA A 78 6.09 6.05 24.24
N GLU A 79 6.99 5.16 23.81
CA GLU A 79 8.38 5.09 24.27
C GLU A 79 9.18 6.35 23.89
N LEU A 80 9.10 6.77 22.62
CA LEU A 80 9.73 8.01 22.14
C LEU A 80 9.28 9.24 22.97
N ARG A 81 7.97 9.35 23.24
CA ARG A 81 7.41 10.45 24.05
C ARG A 81 7.91 10.44 25.51
N LYS A 82 8.28 9.27 26.03
CA LYS A 82 8.87 9.11 27.37
C LYS A 82 10.39 9.31 27.37
N GLY A 83 10.99 9.61 26.22
CA GLY A 83 12.45 9.70 26.07
C GLY A 83 13.15 8.35 26.08
N ILE A 84 12.42 7.25 25.85
CA ILE A 84 12.97 5.90 25.77
C ILE A 84 13.27 5.63 24.30
N PHE A 85 14.53 5.81 23.92
CA PHE A 85 15.05 5.50 22.59
C PHE A 85 16.53 5.16 22.68
N TYR A 86 17.05 4.49 21.65
CA TYR A 86 18.49 4.29 21.48
C TYR A 86 19.03 5.28 20.46
N THR A 87 20.21 5.84 20.72
CA THR A 87 20.95 6.61 19.71
C THR A 87 21.56 5.67 18.67
N HIS A 88 22.07 6.26 17.58
CA HIS A 88 22.75 5.49 16.56
C HIS A 88 23.97 4.74 17.13
N GLU A 89 24.79 5.40 17.95
CA GLU A 89 25.97 4.79 18.57
C GLU A 89 25.58 3.61 19.47
N GLU A 90 24.52 3.77 20.27
CA GLU A 90 24.04 2.72 21.18
C GLU A 90 23.52 1.49 20.43
N ILE A 91 22.81 1.68 19.31
CA ILE A 91 22.34 0.56 18.47
C ILE A 91 23.52 -0.14 17.81
N VAL A 92 24.49 0.61 17.26
CA VAL A 92 25.68 0.04 16.62
C VAL A 92 26.49 -0.79 17.60
N GLN A 93 26.76 -0.25 18.80
CA GLN A 93 27.46 -0.97 19.86
C GLN A 93 26.73 -2.26 20.25
N LYS A 94 25.40 -2.20 20.46
CA LYS A 94 24.58 -3.37 20.78
C LYS A 94 24.57 -4.42 19.67
N LEU A 95 24.63 -4.01 18.41
CA LEU A 95 24.71 -4.91 17.27
C LEU A 95 26.09 -5.55 17.16
N ILE A 96 27.16 -4.78 17.34
CA ILE A 96 28.55 -5.26 17.37
C ILE A 96 28.72 -6.30 18.48
N GLU A 97 28.32 -5.99 19.71
CA GLU A 97 28.37 -6.92 20.86
C GLU A 97 27.58 -8.23 20.58
N ARG A 98 26.45 -8.13 19.87
CA ARG A 98 25.67 -9.32 19.46
C ARG A 98 26.41 -10.16 18.41
N THR A 99 27.16 -9.52 17.52
CA THR A 99 27.92 -10.19 16.44
C THR A 99 29.31 -10.66 16.88
N GLU A 100 29.93 -10.02 17.87
CA GLU A 100 31.21 -10.40 18.49
C GLU A 100 31.11 -11.68 19.34
N GLY A 101 29.90 -12.20 19.57
CA GLY A 101 29.70 -13.58 20.04
C GLY A 101 29.96 -14.66 18.97
N CYS A 102 30.39 -14.28 17.76
CA CYS A 102 30.74 -15.16 16.66
C CYS A 102 32.22 -14.96 16.31
N GLU A 103 33.12 -15.52 17.11
CA GLU A 103 34.55 -15.57 16.78
C GLU A 103 34.75 -16.31 15.44
N PRO A 104 35.47 -15.74 14.45
CA PRO A 104 35.86 -16.48 13.27
C PRO A 104 36.88 -17.55 13.67
N GLU A 105 36.62 -18.83 13.37
CA GLU A 105 37.65 -19.87 13.51
C GLU A 105 38.84 -19.54 12.59
N GLU A 106 39.93 -19.07 13.19
CA GLU A 106 41.24 -19.01 12.52
C GLU A 106 41.72 -20.44 12.24
N LYS A 107 42.00 -20.74 10.97
CA LYS A 107 42.66 -21.97 10.50
C LYS A 107 44.12 -21.72 10.18
#